data_AF-A0A955W441-F1
#
_entry.id   AF-A0A955W441-F1
#
_cell.length_a   1.000
_cell.length_b   1.000
_cell.length_c   1.000
_cell.angle_alpha   90.00
_cell.angle_beta   90.00
_cell.angle_gamma   90.00
#
_symmetry.space_group_name_H-M   'P 1'
#
loop_
_entity.id
_entity.type
_entity.pdbx_description
1 polymer ?
#
loop_
_entity_poly.entity_id
_entity_poly.type
_entity_poly.pdbx_seq_one_letter_code
_entity_poly.pdbx_strand_id
1 'polypeptide(L)'
;MTLLLGVVFGFCLSRIGFTSWDEVHAMFTFGDLRLTIAFGIAVALLSVGWVAVRRLRPNDPAFAPRPIHRGTLVGGALFGAGWALTGACPSIALVQLGEGKLGALVTLVGIFVGNALYAAVHERFFRFSVGSCEG
;
A
#
# COMPACT_ATOMS: atom_id res chain seq x y z
N MET A 1 -21.65 -2.69 1.48
CA MET A 1 -20.61 -3.70 1.82
C MET A 1 -19.25 -3.06 2.11
N THR A 2 -18.75 -2.19 1.23
CA THR A 2 -17.39 -1.60 1.30
C THR A 2 -17.12 -0.76 2.56
N LEU A 3 -18.11 0.01 3.04
CA LEU A 3 -17.99 0.78 4.29
C LEU A 3 -17.81 -0.11 5.52
N LEU A 4 -18.58 -1.19 5.65
CA LEU A 4 -18.45 -2.15 6.75
C LEU A 4 -17.08 -2.81 6.74
N LEU A 5 -16.61 -3.23 5.55
CA LEU A 5 -15.28 -3.84 5.40
C LEU A 5 -14.17 -2.85 5.81
N GLY A 6 -14.31 -1.58 5.42
CA GLY A 6 -13.36 -0.51 5.79
C GLY A 6 -13.34 -0.23 7.30
N VAL A 7 -14.50 -0.20 7.96
CA VAL A 7 -14.60 -0.01 9.42
C VAL A 7 -13.97 -1.19 10.16
N VAL A 8 -14.25 -2.42 9.75
CA VAL A 8 -13.66 -3.63 10.36
C VAL A 8 -12.14 -3.66 10.15
N PHE A 9 -11.68 -3.31 8.95
CA PHE A 9 -10.25 -3.23 8.65
C PHE A 9 -9.54 -2.17 9.49
N GLY A 10 -10.11 -0.96 9.59
CA GLY A 10 -9.59 0.12 10.44
C GLY A 10 -9.57 -0.25 11.92
N PHE A 11 -10.62 -0.91 12.41
CA PHE A 11 -10.70 -1.40 13.78
C PHE A 11 -9.63 -2.47 14.07
N CYS A 12 -9.41 -3.42 13.17
CA CYS A 12 -8.33 -4.39 13.30
C CYS A 12 -6.96 -3.72 13.34
N LEU A 13 -6.68 -2.77 12.43
CA LEU A 13 -5.40 -2.06 12.40
C LEU A 13 -5.13 -1.26 13.68
N SER A 14 -6.16 -0.59 14.20
CA SER A 14 -6.11 0.12 15.49
C SER A 14 -5.79 -0.84 16.64
N ARG A 15 -6.44 -2.03 16.67
CA ARG A 15 -6.24 -3.03 17.73
C ARG A 15 -4.88 -3.72 17.68
N ILE A 16 -4.23 -3.78 16.52
CA ILE A 16 -2.89 -4.38 16.34
C ILE A 16 -1.80 -3.35 16.71
N GLY A 17 -2.12 -2.07 16.92
CA GLY A 17 -1.13 -1.03 17.25
C GLY A 17 -0.33 -0.56 16.03
N PHE A 18 -0.80 -0.85 14.81
CA PHE A 18 -0.14 -0.41 13.57
C PHE A 18 -0.24 1.12 13.34
N THR A 19 -0.93 1.84 14.22
CA THR A 19 -1.17 3.29 14.14
C THR A 19 -0.14 4.13 14.91
N SER A 20 0.78 3.53 15.66
CA SER A 20 1.88 4.25 16.32
C SER A 20 3.17 4.17 15.51
N TRP A 21 3.89 5.31 15.49
CA TRP A 21 5.10 5.47 14.69
C TRP A 21 6.26 4.63 15.24
N ASP A 22 6.34 4.49 16.58
CA ASP A 22 7.33 3.65 17.27
C ASP A 22 7.21 2.16 16.92
N GLU A 23 6.02 1.57 16.91
CA GLU A 23 5.85 0.16 16.54
C GLU A 23 6.22 -0.12 15.08
N VAL A 24 5.91 0.78 14.14
CA VAL A 24 6.30 0.59 12.74
C VAL A 24 7.81 0.78 12.58
N HIS A 25 8.42 1.72 13.29
CA HIS A 25 9.87 1.89 13.28
C HIS A 25 10.57 0.65 13.86
N ALA A 26 10.10 0.14 15.02
CA ALA A 26 10.61 -1.07 15.66
C ALA A 26 10.46 -2.33 14.79
N MET A 27 9.45 -2.37 13.92
CA MET A 27 9.30 -3.42 12.91
C MET A 27 10.44 -3.40 11.88
N PHE A 28 10.93 -2.23 11.46
CA PHE A 28 12.08 -2.10 10.56
C PHE A 28 13.42 -2.31 11.27
N THR A 29 13.53 -1.94 12.56
CA THR A 29 14.74 -2.13 13.37
C THR A 29 14.85 -3.54 13.97
N PHE A 30 13.94 -4.46 13.64
CA PHE A 30 13.84 -5.83 14.21
C PHE A 30 13.69 -5.87 15.75
N GLY A 31 13.25 -4.77 16.36
CA GLY A 31 13.03 -4.69 17.81
C GLY A 31 11.85 -5.53 18.28
N ASP A 32 10.80 -5.64 17.44
CA ASP A 32 9.60 -6.41 17.75
C ASP A 32 9.27 -7.41 16.62
N LEU A 33 9.67 -8.67 16.81
CA LEU A 33 9.46 -9.72 15.80
C LEU A 33 7.97 -10.09 15.63
N ARG A 34 7.10 -9.70 16.56
CA ARG A 34 5.66 -10.01 16.44
C ARG A 34 5.05 -9.32 15.22
N LEU A 35 5.34 -8.03 15.02
CA LEU A 35 4.72 -7.25 13.95
C LEU A 35 5.29 -7.63 12.58
N THR A 36 6.59 -7.91 12.51
CA THR A 36 7.25 -8.40 11.29
C THR A 36 6.70 -9.77 10.86
N ILE A 37 6.56 -10.72 11.79
CA ILE A 37 6.00 -12.04 11.50
C ILE A 37 4.53 -11.93 11.11
N ALA A 38 3.73 -11.11 11.80
CA ALA A 38 2.32 -10.92 11.46
C ALA A 38 2.15 -10.35 10.05
N PHE A 39 2.92 -9.33 9.69
CA PHE A 39 2.91 -8.77 8.33
C PHE A 39 3.40 -9.78 7.30
N GLY A 40 4.49 -10.50 7.58
CA GLY A 40 5.04 -11.54 6.71
C GLY A 40 4.04 -12.68 6.45
N ILE A 41 3.34 -13.15 7.48
CA ILE A 41 2.27 -14.17 7.35
C ILE A 41 1.10 -13.61 6.53
N ALA A 42 0.67 -12.37 6.78
CA ALA A 42 -0.41 -11.76 6.01
C ALA A 42 -0.07 -11.68 4.51
N VAL A 43 1.15 -11.24 4.16
CA VAL A 43 1.64 -11.20 2.78
C VAL A 43 1.73 -12.62 2.18
N ALA A 44 2.22 -13.60 2.94
CA ALA A 44 2.28 -14.98 2.50
C ALA A 44 0.88 -15.56 2.23
N LEU A 45 -0.09 -15.35 3.12
CA LEU A 45 -1.47 -15.80 2.94
C LEU A 45 -2.12 -15.13 1.72
N LEU A 46 -1.93 -13.82 1.53
CA LEU A 46 -2.45 -13.10 0.37
C LEU A 46 -1.84 -13.60 -0.95
N SER A 47 -0.52 -13.84 -0.98
CA SER A 47 0.16 -14.37 -2.17
C SER A 47 -0.29 -15.78 -2.52
N VAL A 48 -0.43 -16.67 -1.53
CA VAL A 48 -0.99 -18.02 -1.73
C VAL A 48 -2.45 -17.94 -2.17
N GLY A 49 -3.24 -17.06 -1.56
CA GLY A 49 -4.63 -16.81 -1.95
C GLY A 49 -4.75 -16.33 -3.39
N TRP A 50 -3.88 -15.43 -3.83
CA TRP A 50 -3.82 -14.97 -5.22
C TRP A 50 -3.51 -16.10 -6.19
N VAL A 51 -2.51 -16.94 -5.87
CA VAL A 51 -2.16 -18.11 -6.68
C VAL A 51 -3.32 -19.12 -6.73
N ALA A 52 -4.02 -19.33 -5.62
CA ALA A 52 -5.18 -20.21 -5.56
C ALA A 52 -6.32 -19.69 -6.44
N VAL A 53 -6.69 -18.42 -6.31
CA VAL A 53 -7.73 -17.78 -7.14
C VAL A 53 -7.38 -17.88 -8.62
N ARG A 54 -6.11 -17.64 -8.99
CA ARG A 54 -5.64 -17.78 -10.38
C ARG A 54 -5.78 -19.20 -10.93
N ARG A 55 -5.66 -20.23 -10.08
CA ARG A 55 -5.88 -21.63 -10.48
C ARG A 55 -7.35 -21.99 -10.63
N LEU A 56 -8.24 -21.42 -9.81
CA LEU A 56 -9.68 -21.67 -9.89
C LEU A 56 -10.39 -20.87 -11.01
N ARG A 57 -9.83 -19.72 -11.42
CA ARG A 57 -10.42 -18.82 -12.43
C ARG A 57 -9.40 -18.39 -13.50
N PRO A 58 -8.90 -19.32 -14.33
CA PRO A 58 -7.84 -19.02 -15.29
C PRO A 58 -8.26 -18.11 -16.47
N ASN A 59 -9.56 -18.02 -16.78
CA ASN A 59 -10.10 -17.28 -17.94
C ASN A 59 -10.81 -15.96 -17.58
N ASP A 60 -10.77 -15.51 -16.32
CA ASP A 60 -11.34 -14.20 -15.96
C ASP A 60 -10.34 -13.08 -16.33
N PRO A 61 -10.69 -12.14 -17.24
CA PRO A 61 -9.81 -11.05 -17.64
C PRO A 61 -9.48 -10.10 -16.47
N ALA A 62 -10.28 -10.12 -15.39
CA ALA A 62 -10.00 -9.40 -14.16
C ALA A 62 -8.73 -9.86 -13.42
N PHE A 63 -8.27 -11.10 -13.65
CA PHE A 63 -7.08 -11.69 -13.02
C PHE A 63 -5.91 -11.90 -14.00
N ALA A 64 -6.00 -11.31 -15.20
CA ALA A 64 -4.92 -11.34 -16.17
C ALA A 64 -3.65 -10.66 -15.61
N PRO A 65 -2.44 -11.21 -15.85
CA PRO A 65 -1.20 -10.59 -15.42
C PRO A 65 -1.06 -9.22 -16.07
N ARG A 66 -0.99 -8.16 -15.27
CA ARG A 66 -0.67 -6.83 -15.81
C ARG A 66 0.80 -6.82 -16.23
N PRO A 67 1.13 -6.36 -17.45
CA PRO A 67 2.51 -6.32 -17.89
C PRO A 67 3.32 -5.40 -16.98
N ILE A 68 4.40 -5.93 -16.40
CA ILE A 68 5.31 -5.17 -15.53
C ILE A 68 6.10 -4.24 -16.43
N HIS A 69 5.84 -2.94 -16.34
CA HIS A 69 6.54 -1.92 -17.12
C HIS A 69 7.72 -1.34 -16.34
N ARG A 70 8.71 -0.77 -17.04
CA ARG A 70 9.86 -0.11 -16.39
C ARG A 70 9.42 1.00 -15.43
N GLY A 71 8.31 1.69 -15.74
CA GLY A 71 7.71 2.70 -14.85
C GLY A 71 7.16 2.11 -13.55
N THR A 72 6.63 0.88 -13.57
CA THR A 72 6.13 0.19 -12.36
C THR A 72 7.26 -0.17 -11.41
N LEU A 73 8.44 -0.54 -11.93
CA LEU A 73 9.60 -0.86 -11.11
C LEU A 73 10.14 0.40 -10.39
N VAL A 74 10.28 1.51 -11.12
CA VAL A 74 10.75 2.79 -10.56
C VAL A 74 9.73 3.35 -9.56
N GLY A 75 8.44 3.32 -9.90
CA GLY A 75 7.36 3.74 -9.00
C GLY A 75 7.28 2.87 -7.74
N GLY A 76 7.42 1.55 -7.87
CA GLY A 76 7.46 0.62 -6.74
C GLY A 76 8.65 0.86 -5.82
N ALA A 77 9.83 1.14 -6.37
CA ALA A 77 11.02 1.47 -5.58
C ALA A 77 10.86 2.80 -4.82
N LEU A 78 10.34 3.84 -5.48
CA LEU A 78 10.05 5.14 -4.84
C LEU A 78 8.99 5.02 -3.75
N PHE A 79 7.93 4.26 -4.01
CA PHE A 79 6.87 4.00 -3.03
C PHE A 79 7.40 3.22 -1.82
N GLY A 80 8.19 2.18 -2.05
CA GLY A 80 8.82 1.39 -0.99
C GLY A 80 9.78 2.24 -0.15
N ALA A 81 10.60 3.09 -0.78
CA ALA A 81 11.49 4.01 -0.09
C ALA A 81 10.71 5.03 0.77
N GLY A 82 9.63 5.60 0.22
CA GLY A 82 8.75 6.51 0.95
C GLY A 82 8.08 5.86 2.16
N TRP A 83 7.62 4.62 2.02
CA TRP A 83 7.06 3.85 3.12
C TRP A 83 8.10 3.55 4.22
N ALA A 84 9.32 3.17 3.85
CA ALA A 84 10.41 2.93 4.79
C ALA A 84 10.82 4.20 5.57
N LEU A 85 10.78 5.37 4.92
CA LEU A 85 11.11 6.65 5.56
C LEU A 85 10.01 7.15 6.50
N THR A 86 8.74 6.98 6.11
CA THR A 86 7.60 7.57 6.83
C THR A 86 6.93 6.62 7.80
N GLY A 87 7.17 5.31 7.68
CA GLY A 87 6.51 4.28 8.48
C GLY A 87 4.98 4.25 8.29
N ALA A 88 4.45 4.92 7.27
CA ALA A 88 3.03 5.05 7.04
C ALA A 88 2.71 4.87 5.57
N CYS A 89 1.70 4.06 5.29
CA CYS A 89 1.12 3.90 3.96
C CYS A 89 -0.28 4.56 3.95
N PRO A 90 -0.90 4.80 2.78
CA PRO A 90 -2.14 5.58 2.69
C PRO A 90 -3.27 5.01 3.55
N SER A 91 -3.34 3.69 3.73
CA SER A 91 -4.32 3.05 4.62
C SER A 91 -4.07 3.34 6.10
N ILE A 92 -2.82 3.29 6.56
CA ILE A 92 -2.47 3.58 7.96
C ILE A 92 -2.72 5.07 8.26
N ALA A 93 -2.39 5.96 7.33
CA ALA A 93 -2.64 7.39 7.48
C ALA A 93 -4.15 7.70 7.62
N LEU A 94 -5.02 7.01 6.87
CA LEU A 94 -6.47 7.16 7.02
C LEU A 94 -6.99 6.67 8.38
N VAL A 95 -6.44 5.56 8.91
CA VAL A 95 -6.83 5.06 10.25
C VAL A 95 -6.33 6.00 11.35
N GLN A 96 -5.08 6.48 11.27
CA GLN A 96 -4.54 7.45 12.23
C GLN A 96 -5.32 8.78 12.23
N LEU A 97 -5.81 9.22 11.07
CA LEU A 97 -6.67 10.40 10.96
C LEU A 97 -8.01 10.15 11.69
N GLY A 98 -8.58 8.96 11.58
CA GLY A 98 -9.77 8.53 12.32
C GLY A 98 -9.55 8.43 13.83
N GLU A 99 -8.32 8.13 14.28
CA GLU A 99 -7.92 8.14 15.69
C GLU A 99 -7.59 9.55 16.24
N GLY A 100 -7.58 10.59 15.39
CA GLY A 100 -7.26 11.95 15.79
C GLY A 100 -5.77 12.26 15.94
N LYS A 101 -4.87 11.41 15.41
CA LYS A 101 -3.42 11.69 15.41
C LYS A 101 -3.06 12.74 14.34
N LEU A 102 -2.61 13.91 14.79
CA LEU A 102 -2.19 15.02 13.92
C LEU A 102 -1.04 14.67 12.95
N GLY A 103 -0.21 13.67 13.28
CA GLY A 103 0.85 13.17 12.38
C GLY A 103 0.32 12.56 11.07
N ALA A 104 -0.94 12.09 11.06
CA ALA A 104 -1.61 11.57 9.87
C ALA A 104 -1.83 12.64 8.81
N LEU A 105 -2.06 13.89 9.22
CA LEU A 105 -2.34 15.00 8.31
C LEU A 105 -1.12 15.35 7.46
N VAL A 106 0.08 15.30 8.05
CA VAL A 106 1.34 15.57 7.35
C VAL A 106 1.64 14.48 6.32
N THR A 107 1.42 13.21 6.67
CA THR A 107 1.63 12.09 5.73
C THR A 107 0.57 12.09 4.63
N LEU A 108 -0.69 12.41 4.92
CA LEU A 108 -1.74 12.53 3.91
C LEU A 108 -1.41 13.65 2.91
N VAL A 109 -1.03 14.83 3.40
CA VAL A 109 -0.65 15.96 2.54
C VAL A 109 0.59 15.59 1.70
N GLY A 110 1.58 14.93 2.29
CA GLY A 110 2.75 14.42 1.55
C GLY A 110 2.38 13.44 0.43
N ILE A 111 1.42 12.54 0.66
CA ILE A 111 0.89 11.62 -0.36
C ILE A 111 0.17 12.38 -1.48
N PHE A 112 -0.69 13.34 -1.13
CA PHE A 112 -1.41 14.14 -2.12
C PHE A 112 -0.47 15.00 -2.97
N VAL A 113 0.49 15.67 -2.34
CA VAL A 113 1.50 16.51 -3.01
C VAL A 113 2.41 15.63 -3.86
N GLY A 114 2.87 14.50 -3.35
CA GLY A 114 3.68 13.54 -4.10
C GLY A 114 2.94 12.97 -5.31
N ASN A 115 1.66 12.65 -5.18
CA ASN A 115 0.83 12.17 -6.28
C ASN A 115 0.57 13.28 -7.32
N ALA A 116 0.33 14.52 -6.90
CA ALA A 116 0.15 15.65 -7.80
C ALA A 116 1.45 16.00 -8.56
N LEU A 117 2.59 15.99 -7.87
CA LEU A 117 3.91 16.15 -8.49
C LEU A 117 4.21 15.02 -9.46
N TYR A 118 3.94 13.77 -9.08
CA TYR A 118 4.10 12.63 -9.97
C TYR A 118 3.22 12.77 -11.21
N ALA A 119 1.94 13.14 -11.05
CA ALA A 119 1.04 13.39 -12.18
C ALA A 119 1.56 14.49 -13.11
N ALA A 120 2.00 15.63 -12.56
CA ALA A 120 2.54 16.74 -13.34
C ALA A 120 3.87 16.42 -14.04
N VAL A 121 4.76 15.66 -13.37
CA VAL A 121 6.04 15.22 -13.95
C VAL A 121 5.83 14.11 -14.98
N HIS A 122 4.87 13.21 -14.75
CA HIS A 122 4.51 12.16 -15.70
C HIS A 122 3.96 12.76 -17.00
N GLU A 123 3.01 13.69 -16.90
CA GLU A 123 2.49 14.49 -18.02
C GLU A 123 3.60 15.19 -18.83
N ARG A 124 4.64 15.69 -18.15
CA ARG A 124 5.69 16.50 -18.77
C ARG A 124 6.90 15.71 -19.29
N PHE A 125 7.24 14.57 -18.69
CA PHE A 125 8.49 13.83 -18.99
C PHE A 125 8.29 12.39 -19.46
N PHE A 126 7.25 11.68 -18.98
CA PHE A 126 7.05 10.26 -19.25
C PHE A 126 5.70 10.02 -19.93
N ARG A 127 5.65 10.19 -21.26
CA ARG A 127 4.62 9.55 -22.10
C ARG A 127 4.83 8.02 -22.16
N PHE A 128 4.92 7.34 -21.02
CA PHE A 128 4.88 5.88 -21.02
C PHE A 128 3.46 5.48 -21.39
N SER A 129 3.34 4.70 -22.47
CA SER A 129 2.08 4.35 -23.12
C SER A 129 1.01 3.92 -22.11
N VAL A 130 0.01 4.78 -21.92
CA VAL A 130 -1.30 4.46 -21.36
C VAL A 130 -2.11 3.51 -22.27
N GLY A 131 -1.59 3.19 -23.46
CA GLY A 131 -2.23 2.35 -24.48
C GLY A 131 -2.23 0.85 -24.20
N SER A 132 -2.32 0.39 -22.95
CA SER A 132 -2.58 -1.04 -22.66
C SER A 132 -3.69 -1.27 -21.64
N CYS A 133 -4.50 -0.24 -21.35
CA CYS A 133 -5.79 -0.40 -20.69
C CYS A 133 -6.96 -0.59 -21.69
N GLU A 134 -6.66 -0.93 -22.96
CA GLU A 134 -7.65 -1.14 -24.03
C GLU A 134 -7.48 -2.50 -24.77
N GLY A 135 -6.83 -3.49 -24.15
CA GLY A 135 -6.69 -4.85 -24.69
C GLY A 135 -7.29 -5.90 -23.78
#